data_AF-A0A950DKS2-F1
#
_entry.id   AF-A0A950DKS2-F1
#
_cell.length_a   1.000
_cell.length_b   1.000
_cell.length_c   1.000
_cell.angle_alpha   90.00
_cell.angle_beta   90.00
_cell.angle_gamma   90.00
#
_symmetry.space_group_name_H-M   'P 1'
#
loop_
_entity.id
_entity.type
_entity.pdbx_description
1 polymer ?
#
loop_
_entity_poly.entity_id
_entity_poly.type
_entity_poly.pdbx_seq_one_letter_code
_entity_poly.pdbx_strand_id
1 'polypeptide(L)' 'DHDVHLALMDMHLPRLSGLETIAIVRQIKGLLPTILISADLDENLLRRALSEHAFCVLAKPVNKHIVIYVANKALKKYYN' A
#
# COMPACT_ATOMS: atom_id res chain seq x y z
N ASP A 1 7.32 11.51 -19.53
CA ASP A 1 6.90 11.33 -18.14
C ASP A 1 6.00 10.11 -18.00
N HIS A 2 6.25 9.27 -16.99
CA HIS A 2 5.41 8.11 -16.69
C HIS A 2 4.62 8.39 -15.43
N ASP A 3 3.30 8.28 -15.51
CA ASP A 3 2.44 8.43 -14.35
C ASP A 3 2.48 7.16 -13.49
N VAL A 4 2.44 7.34 -12.18
CA VAL A 4 2.44 6.23 -11.22
C VAL A 4 0.99 5.91 -10.90
N HIS A 5 0.58 4.67 -11.17
CA HIS A 5 -0.81 4.22 -11.04
C HIS A 5 -1.08 3.37 -9.79
N LEU A 6 -0.02 2.86 -9.16
CA LEU A 6 -0.07 2.07 -7.95
C LEU A 6 1.27 2.11 -7.23
N ALA A 7 1.27 2.13 -5.90
CA ALA A 7 2.48 2.02 -5.10
C ALA A 7 2.45 0.77 -4.20
N LEU A 8 3.57 0.05 -4.18
CA LEU A 8 3.87 -0.96 -3.17
C LEU A 8 4.81 -0.33 -2.15
N MET A 9 4.41 -0.31 -0.88
CA MET A 9 5.11 0.41 0.18
C MET A 9 5.61 -0.55 1.24
N ASP A 10 6.89 -0.46 1.60
CA ASP A 10 7.41 -1.19 2.76
C ASP A 10 6.96 -0.51 4.06
N MET A 11 6.56 -1.30 5.05
CA MET A 11 6.24 -0.78 6.38
C MET A 11 7.49 -0.25 7.10
N HIS A 12 8.62 -0.96 6.98
CA HIS A 12 9.85 -0.62 7.68
C HIS A 12 10.79 0.13 6.75
N LEU A 13 10.86 1.44 6.95
CA LEU A 13 11.66 2.37 6.17
C LEU A 13 12.48 3.24 7.14
N PRO A 14 13.69 3.69 6.77
CA PRO A 14 14.66 4.23 7.73
C PRO A 14 14.33 5.63 8.28
N ARG A 15 13.45 6.41 7.64
CA ARG A 15 13.14 7.80 8.05
C ARG A 15 11.65 8.02 8.33
N LEU A 16 10.80 7.48 7.48
CA LEU A 16 9.34 7.52 7.59
C LEU A 16 8.87 6.09 7.51
N SER A 17 7.91 5.68 8.33
CA SER A 17 7.24 4.39 8.17
C SER A 17 6.44 4.33 6.86
N GLY A 18 6.10 3.11 6.42
CA GLY A 18 5.22 2.93 5.26
C GLY A 18 3.86 3.62 5.44
N LEU A 19 3.31 3.61 6.65
CA LEU A 19 2.05 4.31 6.96
C LEU A 19 2.17 5.84 6.84
N GLU A 20 3.21 6.43 7.41
CA GLU A 20 3.46 7.87 7.28
C GLU A 20 3.68 8.26 5.82
N THR A 21 4.37 7.40 5.07
CA THR A 21 4.59 7.61 3.64
C THR A 21 3.29 7.56 2.86
N ILE A 22 2.39 6.61 3.17
CA ILE A 22 1.04 6.55 2.56
C ILE A 22 0.25 7.83 2.85
N ALA A 23 0.29 8.33 4.09
CA ALA A 23 -0.38 9.57 4.47
C ALA A 23 0.12 10.77 3.63
N ILE A 24 1.44 10.90 3.44
CA ILE A 24 2.04 11.96 2.63
C ILE A 24 1.70 11.77 1.14
N VAL A 25 1.83 10.56 0.61
CA VAL A 25 1.50 10.25 -0.78
C VAL A 25 0.03 10.58 -1.06
N ARG A 26 -0.88 10.33 -0.13
CA ARG A 26 -2.29 10.73 -0.26
C ARG A 26 -2.47 12.25 -0.30
N GLN A 27 -1.70 13.02 0.44
CA GLN A 27 -1.75 14.48 0.35
C GLN A 27 -1.28 15.01 -1.01
N ILE A 28 -0.33 14.32 -1.66
CA ILE A 28 0.25 14.71 -2.94
C ILE A 28 -0.56 14.16 -4.14
N LYS A 29 -1.00 12.90 -4.05
CA LYS A 29 -1.73 12.13 -5.07
C LYS A 29 -2.89 11.35 -4.44
N GLY A 30 -3.96 12.08 -4.11
CA GLY A 30 -5.09 11.60 -3.30
C GLY A 30 -5.76 10.29 -3.71
N LEU A 31 -5.72 9.90 -4.98
CA LEU A 31 -6.36 8.67 -5.47
C LEU A 31 -5.38 7.54 -5.79
N LEU A 32 -4.08 7.67 -5.47
CA LEU A 32 -3.12 6.61 -5.78
C LEU A 32 -3.36 5.40 -4.86
N PRO A 33 -3.71 4.20 -5.40
CA PRO A 33 -3.83 3.00 -4.57
C PRO A 33 -2.46 2.58 -4.02
N THR A 34 -2.40 2.35 -2.71
CA THR A 34 -1.18 1.92 -2.02
C THR A 34 -1.37 0.54 -1.38
N ILE A 35 -0.45 -0.38 -1.64
CA ILE A 35 -0.39 -1.70 -1.00
C ILE A 35 0.77 -1.66 0.00
N LEU A 36 0.47 -1.80 1.30
CA LEU A 36 1.47 -1.87 2.35
C LEU A 36 2.02 -3.30 2.47
N ILE A 37 3.33 -3.43 2.67
CA ILE A 37 4.01 -4.72 2.85
C ILE A 37 4.76 -4.69 4.17
N SER A 38 4.44 -5.59 5.10
CA SER A 38 5.02 -5.63 6.44
C SER A 38 5.57 -7.00 6.80
N ALA A 39 6.63 -7.06 7.61
CA ALA A 39 7.09 -8.31 8.23
C ALA A 39 6.22 -8.66 9.45
N ASP A 40 5.83 -7.64 10.21
CA ASP A 40 5.03 -7.78 11.42
C ASP A 40 3.59 -7.36 11.10
N LEU A 41 2.67 -8.32 11.05
CA LEU A 41 1.27 -8.07 10.75
C LEU A 41 0.44 -8.33 12.00
N ASP A 42 0.00 -7.24 12.63
CA ASP A 42 -0.88 -7.28 13.79
C ASP A 42 -2.17 -6.50 13.52
N GLU A 43 -3.14 -6.63 14.44
CA GLU A 43 -4.43 -5.97 14.31
C GLU A 43 -4.32 -4.44 14.32
N ASN A 44 -3.36 -3.89 15.07
CA ASN A 44 -3.15 -2.45 15.16
C ASN A 44 -2.66 -1.90 13.82
N LEU A 45 -1.72 -2.59 13.17
CA LEU A 45 -1.22 -2.25 11.85
C LEU A 45 -2.35 -2.29 10.81
N LEU A 46 -3.17 -3.33 10.83
CA LEU A 46 -4.31 -3.45 9.93
C LEU A 46 -5.31 -2.29 10.11
N ARG A 47 -5.64 -1.94 11.36
CA ARG A 47 -6.52 -0.82 11.69
C ARG A 47 -5.94 0.50 11.19
N ARG A 48 -4.64 0.75 11.44
CA ARG A 48 -3.96 1.97 10.99
C ARG A 48 -3.87 2.05 9.46
N ALA A 49 -3.53 0.95 8.80
CA ALA A 49 -3.48 0.89 7.34
C ALA A 49 -4.86 1.20 6.71
N LEU A 50 -5.93 0.69 7.32
CA LEU A 50 -7.30 1.03 6.90
C LEU A 50 -7.60 2.51 7.10
N SER A 51 -7.26 3.09 8.26
CA SER A 51 -7.42 4.53 8.51
C SER A 51 -6.64 5.39 7.52
N GLU A 52 -5.46 4.92 7.10
CA GLU A 52 -4.66 5.56 6.06
C GLU A 52 -5.09 5.23 4.63
N HIS A 53 -6.25 4.59 4.44
CA HIS A 53 -6.81 4.26 3.13
C HIS A 53 -5.88 3.38 2.28
N ALA A 54 -5.02 2.57 2.90
CA ALA A 54 -4.26 1.57 2.19
C ALA A 54 -5.24 0.58 1.52
N PHE A 55 -4.98 0.26 0.26
CA PHE A 55 -5.82 -0.67 -0.50
C PHE A 55 -5.74 -2.09 0.07
N CYS A 56 -4.55 -2.50 0.50
CA CYS A 56 -4.29 -3.82 1.04
C CYS A 56 -3.01 -3.81 1.90
N VAL A 57 -2.91 -4.74 2.85
CA VAL A 57 -1.69 -5.04 3.60
C VAL A 57 -1.27 -6.47 3.31
N LEU A 58 -0.03 -6.69 2.94
CA LEU A 58 0.56 -8.00 2.65
C LEU A 58 1.67 -8.33 3.64
N ALA A 59 1.68 -9.56 4.15
CA ALA A 59 2.74 -10.07 5.02
C ALA A 59 3.95 -10.54 4.21
N LYS A 60 5.17 -10.26 4.70
CA LYS A 60 6.41 -10.85 4.19
C LYS A 60 6.59 -12.26 4.76
N PRO A 61 7.18 -13.20 3.98
CA PRO A 61 7.56 -13.07 2.58
C PRO A 61 6.33 -13.05 1.65
N VAL A 62 6.33 -12.15 0.66
CA VAL A 62 5.17 -11.99 -0.23
C VAL A 62 5.30 -12.90 -1.46
N ASN A 63 4.26 -13.68 -1.75
CA ASN A 63 4.19 -14.45 -2.99
C ASN A 63 3.92 -13.51 -4.18
N LYS A 64 4.71 -13.64 -5.25
CA LYS A 64 4.58 -12.83 -6.48
C LYS A 64 3.19 -12.90 -7.11
N HIS A 65 2.53 -14.06 -7.11
CA HIS A 65 1.17 -14.22 -7.63
C HIS A 65 0.15 -13.42 -6.83
N ILE A 66 0.33 -13.34 -5.50
CA ILE A 66 -0.52 -12.52 -4.63
C ILE A 66 -0.31 -11.04 -4.96
N VAL A 67 0.93 -10.59 -5.11
CA VAL A 67 1.22 -9.19 -5.50
C VAL A 67 0.52 -8.82 -6.80
N ILE A 68 0.68 -9.66 -7.83
CA ILE A 68 0.07 -9.42 -9.15
C ILE A 68 -1.46 -9.39 -9.04
N TYR A 69 -2.05 -10.33 -8.31
CA TYR A 69 -3.49 -10.39 -8.10
C TYR A 69 -4.03 -9.12 -7.43
N VAL A 70 -3.40 -8.70 -6.32
CA VAL A 70 -3.83 -7.53 -5.56
C VAL A 70 -3.61 -6.24 -6.36
N ALA A 71 -2.50 -6.11 -7.07
CA ALA A 71 -2.25 -4.98 -7.96
C ALA A 71 -3.32 -4.87 -9.06
N ASN A 72 -3.67 -5.99 -9.71
CA ASN A 72 -4.75 -6.01 -10.70
C ASN A 72 -6.10 -5.64 -10.09
N LYS A 73 -6.41 -6.11 -8.88
CA LYS A 73 -7.64 -5.75 -8.16
C LYS A 73 -7.68 -4.26 -7.83
N ALA A 74 -6.57 -3.69 -7.39
CA ALA A 74 -6.44 -2.26 -7.11
C ALA A 74 -6.68 -1.45 -8.37
N LEU A 75 -5.94 -1.72 -9.45
CA LEU A 75 -6.09 -1.00 -10.71
C LEU A 75 -7.53 -1.11 -11.25
N LYS A 76 -8.14 -2.29 -11.26
CA LYS A 76 -9.54 -2.45 -11.66
C LYS A 76 -10.54 -1.64 -10.82
N LYS A 77 -10.25 -1.42 -9.53
CA LYS A 77 -11.14 -0.62 -8.66
C LYS A 77 -11.02 0.88 -8.93
N TYR A 78 -9.84 1.37 -9.33
CA TYR A 78 -9.57 2.81 -9.46
C TYR A 78 -9.68 3.33 -10.90
N TYR A 79 -9.73 2.43 -11.89
CA TYR A 79 -9.90 2.77 -13.32
C TYR A 79 -11.28 2.41 -13.90
N ASN A 80 -12.14 1.76 -13.11
CA ASN A 80 -13.55 1.53 -13.45
C ASN A 80 -14.42 2.52 -12.67
#